data_AF-A0A8B8GQ63-F1
#
_entry.id   AF-A0A8B8GQ63-F1
#
_cell.length_a   1.000
_cell.length_b   1.000
_cell.length_c   1.000
_cell.angle_alpha   90.00
_cell.angle_beta   90.00
_cell.angle_gamma   90.00
#
_symmetry.space_group_name_H-M   'P 1'
#
loop_
_entity.id
_entity.type
_entity.pdbx_description
1 polymer ?
#
loop_
_entity_poly.entity_id
_entity_poly.type
_entity_poly.pdbx_seq_one_letter_code
_entity_poly.pdbx_strand_id
1 'polypeptide(L)'
;MSAITDIMTCKRILVQSHERTSPQFTAVLYAVVSKFNVDGLIPLIFNKCNLCGMYVENVHLMCINPECSMNLNMEVGSDELESILNIRLSLTDCTGTLENCILHHQAATKILSEINNFQNMNMDQKTELKWKYLFTNCKIKLVVTKTYQEEKPTILVVDIVNKGPILQFISCIPIY
;
A
#
# COMPACT_ATOMS: atom_id res chain seq x y z
N MET A 1 -10.47 -6.03 -14.46
CA MET A 1 -9.16 -6.33 -13.86
C MET A 1 -8.84 -7.78 -14.13
N SER A 2 -7.73 -8.07 -14.81
CA SER A 2 -7.20 -9.44 -14.90
C SER A 2 -6.98 -10.00 -13.49
N ALA A 3 -7.30 -11.27 -13.25
CA ALA A 3 -7.13 -11.88 -11.94
C ALA A 3 -5.63 -11.99 -11.61
N ILE A 4 -5.15 -11.23 -10.61
CA ILE A 4 -3.78 -11.36 -10.10
C ILE A 4 -3.65 -12.76 -9.48
N THR A 5 -2.85 -13.61 -10.11
CA THR A 5 -2.78 -15.05 -9.81
C THR A 5 -1.36 -15.56 -9.61
N ASP A 6 -0.33 -14.87 -10.11
CA ASP A 6 1.07 -15.29 -10.01
C ASP A 6 1.57 -15.29 -8.56
N ILE A 7 1.76 -16.47 -7.97
CA ILE A 7 2.25 -16.62 -6.59
C ILE A 7 3.78 -16.48 -6.57
N MET A 8 4.31 -15.63 -5.70
CA MET A 8 5.76 -15.40 -5.55
C MET A 8 6.15 -15.24 -4.07
N THR A 9 7.39 -15.55 -3.76
CA THR A 9 8.02 -15.28 -2.46
C THR A 9 8.62 -13.88 -2.41
N CYS A 10 8.90 -13.35 -1.21
CA CYS A 10 9.56 -12.06 -1.01
C CYS A 10 10.87 -11.97 -1.82
N LYS A 11 11.71 -13.02 -1.73
CA LYS A 11 12.97 -13.07 -2.49
C LYS A 11 12.73 -13.04 -4.00
N ARG A 12 11.75 -13.80 -4.50
CA ARG A 12 11.46 -13.83 -5.95
C ARG A 12 10.95 -12.48 -6.45
N ILE A 13 10.11 -11.80 -5.67
CA ILE A 13 9.62 -10.45 -5.99
C ILE A 13 10.79 -9.47 -6.11
N LEU A 14 11.72 -9.48 -5.15
CA LEU A 14 12.90 -8.61 -5.19
C LEU A 14 13.78 -8.92 -6.41
N VAL A 15 14.14 -10.18 -6.64
CA VAL A 15 14.94 -10.57 -7.82
C VAL A 15 14.27 -10.13 -9.11
N GLN A 16 12.99 -10.43 -9.26
CA GLN A 16 12.24 -10.13 -10.47
C GLN A 16 12.06 -8.63 -10.71
N SER A 17 12.00 -7.82 -9.64
CA SER A 17 12.00 -6.35 -9.75
C SER A 17 13.32 -5.78 -10.26
N HIS A 18 14.43 -6.53 -10.16
CA HIS A 18 15.72 -6.12 -10.73
C HIS A 18 15.92 -6.67 -12.14
N GLU A 19 15.49 -7.90 -12.39
CA GLU A 19 15.74 -8.61 -13.65
C GLU A 19 14.73 -8.29 -14.77
N ARG A 20 13.48 -7.95 -14.44
CA ARG A 20 12.47 -7.71 -15.48
C ARG A 20 12.71 -6.38 -16.20
N THR A 21 12.59 -6.45 -17.53
CA THR A 21 12.53 -5.29 -18.41
C THR A 21 11.18 -4.59 -18.35
N SER A 22 10.10 -5.29 -17.96
CA SER A 22 8.78 -4.68 -17.79
C SER A 22 8.79 -3.71 -16.60
N PRO A 23 8.27 -2.48 -16.75
CA PRO A 23 8.28 -1.47 -15.68
C PRO A 23 7.36 -1.84 -14.50
N GLN A 24 6.46 -2.81 -14.68
CA GLN A 24 5.47 -3.20 -13.70
C GLN A 24 5.14 -4.69 -13.80
N PHE A 25 4.87 -5.32 -12.66
CA PHE A 25 4.24 -6.64 -12.60
C PHE A 25 3.35 -6.79 -11.36
N THR A 26 2.50 -7.82 -11.38
CA THR A 26 1.63 -8.16 -10.26
C THR A 26 2.03 -9.49 -9.64
N ALA A 27 1.80 -9.66 -8.35
CA ALA A 27 2.07 -10.91 -7.65
C ALA A 27 1.06 -11.16 -6.51
N VAL A 28 0.90 -12.43 -6.15
CA VAL A 28 0.25 -12.89 -4.92
C VAL A 28 1.35 -13.35 -3.97
N LEU A 29 1.39 -12.77 -2.78
CA LEU A 29 2.32 -13.12 -1.72
C LEU A 29 1.56 -13.73 -0.54
N TYR A 30 2.08 -14.82 0.00
CA TYR A 30 1.67 -15.37 1.28
C TYR A 30 2.77 -15.02 2.29
N ALA A 31 2.48 -14.04 3.14
CA ALA A 31 3.44 -13.51 4.13
C ALA A 31 2.72 -13.08 5.40
N VAL A 32 3.50 -12.86 6.47
CA VAL A 32 3.03 -12.17 7.67
C VAL A 32 3.30 -10.68 7.58
N VAL A 33 2.44 -9.87 8.19
CA VAL A 33 2.71 -8.43 8.35
C VAL A 33 3.63 -8.24 9.55
N SER A 34 4.90 -7.92 9.32
CA SER A 34 5.93 -7.82 10.36
C SER A 34 6.09 -6.40 10.92
N LYS A 35 5.73 -5.38 10.15
CA LYS A 35 5.60 -3.98 10.60
C LYS A 35 4.32 -3.38 10.04
N PHE A 36 3.61 -2.61 10.84
CA PHE A 36 2.37 -1.94 10.41
C PHE A 36 2.25 -0.56 11.07
N ASN A 37 2.43 0.49 10.26
CA ASN A 37 2.55 1.87 10.74
C ASN A 37 1.19 2.56 10.69
N VAL A 38 0.35 2.35 11.71
CA VAL A 38 -0.98 2.98 11.86
C VAL A 38 -1.08 3.89 13.09
N ASP A 39 -0.02 3.93 13.90
CA ASP A 39 0.10 4.58 15.20
C ASP A 39 0.58 6.05 15.14
N GLY A 40 0.81 6.60 13.94
CA GLY A 40 0.87 8.05 13.74
C GLY A 40 2.24 8.72 13.87
N LEU A 41 3.35 7.96 13.87
CA LEU A 41 4.69 8.55 13.77
C LEU A 41 4.98 9.18 12.39
N ILE A 42 4.20 8.83 11.38
CA ILE A 42 4.28 9.32 10.00
C ILE A 42 2.88 9.79 9.60
N PRO A 43 2.71 10.88 8.84
CA PRO A 43 1.42 11.26 8.29
C PRO A 43 0.80 10.09 7.50
N LEU A 44 -0.42 9.70 7.84
CA LEU A 44 -1.12 8.56 7.22
C LEU A 44 -2.13 8.99 6.15
N ILE A 45 -2.42 10.29 6.10
CA ILE A 45 -3.34 10.90 5.16
C ILE A 45 -2.55 11.95 4.39
N PHE A 46 -2.57 11.81 3.07
CA PHE A 46 -2.01 12.78 2.14
C PHE A 46 -3.15 13.29 1.27
N ASN A 47 -3.07 14.56 0.86
CA ASN A 47 -3.97 15.07 -0.16
C ASN A 47 -3.30 14.92 -1.53
N LYS A 48 -4.10 14.58 -2.53
CA LYS A 48 -3.69 14.43 -3.92
C LYS A 48 -4.63 15.29 -4.77
N CYS A 49 -4.08 15.97 -5.77
CA CYS A 49 -4.89 16.67 -6.76
C CYS A 49 -5.65 15.66 -7.64
N ASN A 50 -6.97 15.81 -7.78
CA ASN A 50 -7.79 14.93 -8.62
C ASN A 50 -7.45 15.03 -10.12
N LEU A 51 -6.89 16.16 -10.55
CA LEU A 51 -6.61 16.43 -11.96
C LEU A 51 -5.25 15.89 -12.40
N CYS A 52 -4.15 16.30 -11.76
CA CYS A 52 -2.81 15.87 -12.14
C CYS A 52 -2.26 14.72 -11.30
N GLY A 53 -2.90 14.39 -10.18
CA GLY A 53 -2.47 13.34 -9.29
C GLY A 53 -1.23 13.62 -8.44
N MET A 54 -0.76 14.86 -8.41
CA MET A 54 0.33 15.28 -7.54
C MET A 54 -0.09 15.33 -6.07
N TYR A 55 0.82 14.96 -5.18
CA TYR A 55 0.64 15.17 -3.74
C TYR A 55 0.59 16.66 -3.43
N VAL A 56 -0.39 17.05 -2.62
CA VAL A 56 -0.62 18.41 -2.17
C VAL A 56 -0.30 18.49 -0.69
N GLU A 57 0.57 19.41 -0.31
CA GLU A 57 0.87 19.65 1.10
C GLU A 57 -0.36 20.22 1.82
N ASN A 58 -0.64 19.69 3.01
CA ASN A 58 -1.81 20.04 3.81
C ASN A 58 -1.89 21.53 4.19
N VAL A 59 -0.77 22.26 4.14
CA VAL A 59 -0.69 23.68 4.51
C VAL A 59 -1.29 24.58 3.44
N HIS A 60 -1.24 24.17 2.17
CA HIS A 60 -1.65 25.03 1.07
C HIS A 60 -3.05 24.65 0.55
N LEU A 61 -3.47 23.39 0.66
CA LEU A 61 -4.77 22.90 0.13
C LEU A 61 -5.00 23.30 -1.35
N MET A 62 -3.94 23.57 -2.11
CA MET A 62 -4.00 23.88 -3.54
C MET A 62 -2.85 23.18 -4.26
N CYS A 63 -3.11 22.72 -5.48
CA CYS A 63 -2.09 22.08 -6.31
C CYS A 63 -1.10 23.12 -6.84
N ILE A 64 0.15 23.05 -6.39
CA ILE A 64 1.22 23.96 -6.85
C ILE A 64 1.94 23.47 -8.12
N ASN A 65 1.46 22.39 -8.75
CA ASN A 65 2.09 21.86 -9.95
C ASN A 65 1.83 22.80 -11.15
N PRO A 66 2.85 23.47 -11.71
CA PRO A 66 2.67 24.42 -12.81
C PRO A 66 2.14 23.77 -14.08
N GLU A 67 2.39 22.47 -14.28
CA GLU A 67 1.91 21.68 -15.42
C GLU A 67 0.49 21.13 -15.20
N CYS A 68 -0.14 21.43 -14.07
CA CYS A 68 -1.52 21.04 -13.81
C CYS A 68 -2.47 22.01 -14.51
N SER A 69 -3.45 21.47 -15.24
CA SER A 69 -4.52 22.25 -15.92
C SER A 69 -5.33 23.16 -14.99
N MET A 70 -5.19 22.99 -13.68
CA MET A 70 -5.80 23.78 -12.62
C MET A 70 -5.21 25.19 -12.49
N ASN A 71 -3.95 25.41 -12.87
CA ASN A 71 -3.33 26.75 -12.87
C ASN A 71 -3.84 27.67 -13.98
N LEU A 72 -4.73 27.19 -14.87
CA LEU A 72 -5.34 28.01 -15.92
C LEU A 72 -6.60 28.76 -15.46
N ASN A 73 -7.30 28.34 -14.41
CA ASN A 73 -8.54 28.96 -13.95
C ASN A 73 -8.50 29.25 -12.44
N MET A 74 -8.36 30.53 -12.12
CA MET A 74 -7.96 31.08 -10.83
C MET A 74 -9.10 31.14 -9.79
N GLU A 75 -9.90 30.08 -9.64
CA GLU A 75 -10.92 29.97 -8.57
C GLU A 75 -11.03 28.51 -8.13
N VAL A 76 -10.39 28.13 -7.02
CA VAL A 76 -10.33 26.72 -6.56
C VAL A 76 -11.20 26.52 -5.32
N GLY A 77 -12.26 25.73 -5.47
CA GLY A 77 -13.00 25.12 -4.36
C GLY A 77 -12.33 23.84 -3.86
N SER A 78 -12.63 23.45 -2.62
CA SER A 78 -12.12 22.25 -1.93
C SER A 78 -12.45 20.90 -2.59
N ASP A 79 -13.27 20.90 -3.64
CA ASP A 79 -13.83 19.69 -4.25
C ASP A 79 -12.86 18.96 -5.20
N GLU A 80 -11.67 19.50 -5.44
CA GLU A 80 -10.68 18.96 -6.38
C GLU A 80 -9.48 18.24 -5.72
N LEU A 81 -9.51 18.08 -4.39
CA LEU A 81 -8.53 17.29 -3.65
C LEU A 81 -9.11 15.96 -3.18
N GLU A 82 -8.38 14.87 -3.41
CA GLU A 82 -8.67 13.55 -2.83
C GLU A 82 -7.71 13.28 -1.68
N SER A 83 -8.26 13.00 -0.50
CA SER A 83 -7.49 12.51 0.64
C SER A 83 -7.20 11.01 0.47
N ILE A 84 -5.94 10.67 0.25
CA ILE A 84 -5.46 9.31 0.13
C ILE A 84 -4.79 8.82 1.42
N LEU A 85 -4.96 7.52 1.68
CA LEU A 85 -4.36 6.86 2.82
C LEU A 85 -3.02 6.27 2.37
N ASN A 86 -1.95 6.57 3.11
CA ASN A 86 -0.61 6.08 2.84
C ASN A 86 -0.08 5.36 4.08
N ILE A 87 -0.63 4.17 4.29
CA ILE A 87 -0.22 3.31 5.40
C ILE A 87 0.94 2.45 4.91
N ARG A 88 2.05 2.47 5.65
CA ARG A 88 3.24 1.67 5.32
C ARG A 88 3.31 0.40 6.16
N LEU A 89 3.73 -0.68 5.54
CA LEU A 89 3.86 -1.98 6.18
C LEU A 89 5.09 -2.74 5.67
N SER A 90 5.52 -3.75 6.43
CA SER A 90 6.54 -4.71 6.00
C SER A 90 5.94 -6.11 5.98
N LEU A 91 6.26 -6.86 4.93
CA LEU A 91 5.75 -8.20 4.68
C LEU A 91 6.92 -9.18 4.77
N THR A 92 6.80 -10.22 5.58
CA THR A 92 7.86 -11.19 5.80
C THR A 92 7.37 -12.59 5.50
N ASP A 93 8.12 -13.34 4.70
CA ASP A 93 7.96 -14.77 4.51
C ASP A 93 9.27 -15.50 4.88
N CYS A 94 9.33 -16.81 4.69
CA CYS A 94 10.54 -17.59 4.99
C CYS A 94 11.75 -17.25 4.10
N THR A 95 11.56 -16.52 3.00
CA THR A 95 12.60 -16.17 2.03
C THR A 95 13.15 -14.75 2.23
N GLY A 96 12.46 -13.91 2.99
CA GLY A 96 12.90 -12.55 3.30
C GLY A 96 11.77 -11.60 3.67
N THR A 97 12.10 -10.30 3.63
CA THR A 97 11.16 -9.23 3.97
C THR A 97 11.08 -8.21 2.83
N LEU A 98 9.86 -7.85 2.45
CA LEU A 98 9.55 -6.67 1.64
C LEU A 98 9.28 -5.50 2.59
N GLU A 99 10.22 -4.57 2.69
CA GLU A 99 10.08 -3.40 3.54
C GLU A 99 9.33 -2.28 2.83
N ASN A 100 8.73 -1.38 3.62
CA ASN A 100 8.21 -0.10 3.13
C ASN A 100 7.12 -0.22 2.05
N CYS A 101 6.35 -1.32 2.07
CA CYS A 101 5.22 -1.55 1.18
C CYS A 101 4.12 -0.54 1.48
N ILE A 102 3.50 -0.01 0.43
CA ILE A 102 2.44 1.00 0.53
C ILE A 102 1.09 0.28 0.44
N LEU A 103 0.24 0.44 1.44
CA LEU A 103 -1.14 -0.02 1.37
C LEU A 103 -1.95 0.94 0.51
N HIS A 104 -2.43 0.45 -0.64
CA HIS A 104 -3.21 1.25 -1.58
C HIS A 104 -4.46 1.80 -0.90
N HIS A 105 -4.88 3.02 -1.26
CA HIS A 105 -6.03 3.70 -0.65
C HIS A 105 -7.26 2.80 -0.55
N GLN A 106 -7.64 2.08 -1.61
CA GLN A 106 -8.80 1.17 -1.55
C GLN A 106 -8.63 0.01 -0.56
N ALA A 107 -7.42 -0.58 -0.48
CA ALA A 107 -7.13 -1.66 0.47
C ALA A 107 -7.09 -1.12 1.90
N ALA A 108 -6.50 0.05 2.10
CA ALA A 108 -6.49 0.78 3.36
C ALA A 108 -7.93 1.08 3.79
N THR A 109 -8.73 1.73 2.95
CA THR A 109 -10.13 2.05 3.24
C THR A 109 -10.94 0.81 3.58
N LYS A 110 -10.73 -0.34 2.91
CA LYS A 110 -11.40 -1.59 3.29
C LYS A 110 -11.03 -2.03 4.71
N ILE A 111 -9.75 -2.10 5.04
CA ILE A 111 -9.27 -2.47 6.38
C ILE A 111 -9.76 -1.48 7.44
N LEU A 112 -9.78 -0.19 7.11
CA LEU A 112 -10.16 0.89 8.01
C LEU A 112 -11.68 1.02 8.14
N SER A 113 -12.46 0.71 7.10
CA SER A 113 -13.93 0.77 7.12
C SER A 113 -14.55 -0.26 8.07
N GLU A 114 -13.80 -1.31 8.42
CA GLU A 114 -14.18 -2.21 9.51
C GLU A 114 -14.25 -1.48 10.87
N ILE A 115 -13.67 -0.28 10.97
CA ILE A 115 -13.55 0.50 12.19
C ILE A 115 -13.84 1.99 11.84
N ASN A 116 -15.07 2.47 12.01
CA ASN A 116 -15.50 3.88 11.97
C ASN A 116 -14.44 4.90 11.48
N ASN A 117 -14.33 5.14 10.16
CA ASN A 117 -13.46 6.14 9.49
C ASN A 117 -12.12 6.45 10.20
N PHE A 118 -10.97 6.07 9.64
CA PHE A 118 -9.64 6.22 10.26
C PHE A 118 -9.35 7.53 11.02
N GLN A 119 -9.82 8.68 10.52
CA GLN A 119 -9.68 10.00 11.18
C GLN A 119 -10.35 10.06 12.56
N ASN A 120 -11.41 9.28 12.77
CA ASN A 120 -12.20 9.23 14.00
C ASN A 120 -11.73 8.12 14.96
N MET A 121 -10.70 7.34 14.59
CA MET A 121 -10.18 6.30 15.46
C MET A 121 -9.41 6.88 16.64
N ASN A 122 -9.78 6.47 17.85
CA ASN A 122 -8.95 6.70 19.03
C ASN A 122 -7.70 5.78 19.02
N MET A 123 -6.79 6.02 19.96
CA MET A 123 -5.53 5.27 20.03
C MET A 123 -5.74 3.77 20.31
N ASP A 124 -6.77 3.41 21.07
CA ASP A 124 -7.08 2.02 21.40
C ASP A 124 -7.57 1.26 20.16
N GLN A 125 -8.44 1.88 19.37
CA GLN A 125 -8.93 1.34 18.08
C GLN A 125 -7.78 1.16 17.07
N LYS A 126 -6.86 2.14 16.99
CA LYS A 126 -5.65 2.00 16.15
C LYS A 126 -4.77 0.86 16.63
N THR A 127 -4.67 0.67 17.94
CA THR A 127 -3.88 -0.41 18.57
C THR A 127 -4.52 -1.76 18.28
N GLU A 128 -5.82 -1.91 18.47
CA GLU A 128 -6.56 -3.13 18.15
C GLU A 128 -6.42 -3.49 16.66
N LEU A 129 -6.59 -2.51 15.77
CA LEU A 129 -6.36 -2.68 14.34
C LEU A 129 -4.94 -3.14 14.04
N LYS A 130 -3.94 -2.53 14.70
CA LYS A 130 -2.54 -2.89 14.52
C LYS A 130 -2.32 -4.37 14.83
N TRP A 131 -2.80 -4.82 15.98
CA TRP A 131 -2.67 -6.22 16.43
C TRP A 131 -3.51 -7.20 15.61
N LYS A 132 -4.61 -6.77 14.99
CA LYS A 132 -5.41 -7.61 14.09
C LYS A 132 -4.63 -8.08 12.85
N TYR A 133 -3.66 -7.30 12.38
CA TYR A 133 -2.89 -7.62 11.18
C TYR A 133 -1.45 -8.03 11.48
N LEU A 134 -0.84 -7.48 12.53
CA LEU A 134 0.55 -7.78 12.89
C LEU A 134 0.72 -9.28 13.20
N PHE A 135 1.75 -9.90 12.62
CA PHE A 135 2.08 -11.32 12.77
C PHE A 135 0.97 -12.31 12.38
N THR A 136 -0.01 -11.86 11.59
CA THR A 136 -1.05 -12.75 11.04
C THR A 136 -0.67 -13.23 9.64
N ASN A 137 -1.08 -14.45 9.28
CA ASN A 137 -0.86 -14.99 7.95
C ASN A 137 -1.80 -14.32 6.96
N CYS A 138 -1.26 -13.66 5.95
CA CYS A 138 -2.03 -12.89 5.00
C CYS A 138 -1.83 -13.38 3.57
N LYS A 139 -2.92 -13.45 2.81
CA LYS A 139 -2.86 -13.48 1.35
C LYS A 139 -2.86 -12.04 0.86
N ILE A 140 -1.78 -11.63 0.22
CA ILE A 140 -1.54 -10.25 -0.20
C ILE A 140 -1.44 -10.21 -1.72
N LYS A 141 -2.17 -9.30 -2.36
CA LYS A 141 -1.99 -8.99 -3.79
C LYS A 141 -1.18 -7.72 -3.92
N LEU A 142 -0.15 -7.80 -4.76
CA LEU A 142 0.86 -6.78 -4.94
C LEU A 142 0.90 -6.30 -6.38
N VAL A 143 1.15 -5.02 -6.52
CA VAL A 143 1.59 -4.38 -7.75
C VAL A 143 2.97 -3.83 -7.48
N VAL A 144 3.96 -4.28 -8.24
CA VAL A 144 5.36 -3.87 -8.10
C VAL A 144 5.72 -3.04 -9.32
N THR A 145 6.12 -1.80 -9.10
CA THR A 145 6.51 -0.85 -10.14
C THR A 145 7.95 -0.41 -9.95
N LYS A 146 8.63 -0.15 -11.07
CA LYS A 146 9.98 0.37 -11.09
C LYS A 146 10.08 1.44 -12.17
N THR A 147 10.40 2.67 -11.74
CA THR A 147 10.53 3.83 -12.62
C THR A 147 11.88 3.82 -13.33
N TYR A 148 12.96 3.52 -12.59
CA TYR A 148 14.34 3.49 -13.09
C TYR A 148 15.08 2.22 -12.64
N GLN A 149 16.03 1.72 -13.43
CA GLN A 149 16.75 0.46 -13.18
C GLN A 149 17.54 0.44 -11.85
N GLU A 150 17.98 1.59 -11.36
CA GLU A 150 18.76 1.70 -10.11
C GLU A 150 17.91 2.09 -8.89
N GLU A 151 16.64 2.44 -9.10
CA GLU A 151 15.74 2.83 -8.01
C GLU A 151 15.18 1.60 -7.29
N LYS A 152 14.95 1.74 -5.98
CA LYS A 152 14.22 0.71 -5.21
C LYS A 152 12.80 0.58 -5.77
N PRO A 153 12.29 -0.64 -5.97
CA PRO A 153 10.94 -0.83 -6.50
C PRO A 153 9.90 -0.28 -5.52
N THR A 154 8.85 0.32 -6.07
CA THR A 154 7.66 0.68 -5.30
C THR A 154 6.74 -0.53 -5.25
N ILE A 155 6.41 -0.97 -4.03
CA ILE A 155 5.55 -2.13 -3.79
C ILE A 155 4.22 -1.64 -3.23
N LEU A 156 3.17 -1.79 -4.02
CA LEU A 156 1.82 -1.39 -3.68
C LEU A 156 0.98 -2.62 -3.32
N VAL A 157 0.43 -2.64 -2.12
CA VAL A 157 -0.52 -3.65 -1.65
C VAL A 157 -1.92 -3.24 -2.06
N VAL A 158 -2.50 -3.95 -3.02
CA VAL A 158 -3.82 -3.64 -3.58
C VAL A 158 -4.96 -4.43 -2.95
N ASP A 159 -4.64 -5.52 -2.26
CA ASP A 159 -5.59 -6.32 -1.48
C ASP A 159 -4.82 -7.11 -0.42
N ILE A 160 -5.38 -7.21 0.78
CA ILE A 160 -4.82 -8.02 1.86
C ILE A 160 -5.96 -8.69 2.59
N VAL A 161 -5.82 -10.00 2.78
CA VAL A 161 -6.81 -10.82 3.47
C VAL A 161 -6.10 -11.59 4.57
N ASN A 162 -6.46 -11.32 5.81
CA ASN A 162 -6.05 -12.13 6.96
C ASN A 162 -6.67 -13.53 6.81
N LYS A 163 -5.80 -14.54 6.72
CA LYS A 163 -6.17 -15.95 6.56
C LYS A 163 -6.16 -16.73 7.87
N GLY A 164 -5.75 -16.11 8.99
CA GLY A 164 -5.75 -16.75 10.30
C GLY A 164 -4.64 -17.81 10.46
N PRO A 165 -4.93 -19.00 11.05
CA PRO A 165 -3.92 -20.01 11.37
C PRO A 165 -3.24 -20.63 10.13
N ILE A 166 -2.02 -21.13 10.35
CA ILE A 166 -1.02 -21.49 9.33
C ILE A 166 -1.41 -22.65 8.37
N LEU A 167 -2.43 -23.44 8.73
CA LEU A 167 -2.71 -24.73 8.07
C LEU A 167 -3.17 -24.61 6.60
N GLN A 168 -3.86 -23.52 6.23
CA GLN A 168 -4.23 -23.24 4.83
C GLN A 168 -3.13 -22.46 4.07
N PHE A 169 -2.13 -21.96 4.79
CA PHE A 169 -1.14 -21.03 4.29
C PHE A 169 0.08 -21.76 3.72
N ILE A 170 0.54 -22.82 4.40
CA ILE A 170 1.74 -23.59 4.01
C ILE A 170 1.57 -24.28 2.66
N SER A 171 0.39 -24.81 2.33
CA SER A 171 0.13 -25.47 1.05
C SER A 171 0.20 -24.53 -0.17
N CYS A 172 0.15 -23.21 0.06
CA CYS A 172 0.17 -22.21 -1.01
C CYS A 172 1.54 -21.56 -1.22
N ILE A 173 2.52 -21.82 -0.35
CA ILE A 173 3.87 -21.28 -0.50
C ILE A 173 4.62 -22.15 -1.52
N PRO A 174 5.08 -21.59 -2.65
CA PRO A 174 5.87 -22.35 -3.60
C PRO A 174 7.18 -22.78 -2.95
N ILE A 175 7.43 -24.09 -2.93
CA ILE A 175 8.71 -24.68 -2.54
C ILE A 175 9.60 -24.59 -3.79
N TYR A 176 10.61 -23.72 -3.76
CA TYR A 176 11.64 -23.61 -4.79
C TYR A 176 12.93 -24.25 -4.31
#